data_AF-A0A534AWJ8-F1
#
_entry.id   AF-A0A534AWJ8-F1
#
_cell.length_a   1.000
_cell.length_b   1.000
_cell.length_c   1.000
_cell.angle_alpha   90.00
_cell.angle_beta   90.00
_cell.angle_gamma   90.00
#
_symmetry.space_group_name_H-M   'P 1'
#
loop_
_entity.id
_entity.type
_entity.pdbx_description
1 polymer ?
#
loop_
_entity_poly.entity_id
_entity_poly.type
_entity_poly.pdbx_seq_one_letter_code
_entity_poly.pdbx_strand_id
1 'polypeptide(L)' 'LARLRRKRGPALGEELLKIGRRCARLPVQDERSADEILGYDEHGLPR' A
#
# COMPACT_ATOMS: atom_id res chain seq x y z
N LEU A 1 7.31 -32.11 -5.47
CA LEU A 1 6.31 -31.06 -5.15
C LEU A 1 5.85 -30.41 -6.46
N ALA A 2 4.54 -30.39 -6.73
CA ALA A 2 3.98 -29.81 -7.96
C ALA A 2 3.77 -28.29 -7.79
N ARG A 3 4.24 -27.49 -8.75
CA ARG A 3 4.08 -26.02 -8.75
C ARG A 3 2.63 -25.68 -9.10
N LEU A 4 1.92 -24.96 -8.23
CA LEU A 4 0.59 -24.47 -8.53
C LEU A 4 0.66 -23.47 -9.69
N ARG A 5 -0.02 -23.74 -10.81
CA ARG A 5 -0.12 -22.79 -11.94
C ARG A 5 -1.02 -21.63 -11.53
N ARG A 6 -0.48 -20.40 -11.57
CA ARG A 6 -1.25 -19.17 -11.38
C ARG A 6 -2.25 -19.01 -12.53
N LYS A 7 -3.54 -18.84 -12.23
CA LYS A 7 -4.53 -18.41 -13.22
C LYS A 7 -4.16 -17.01 -13.72
N ARG A 8 -4.13 -16.80 -15.04
CA ARG A 8 -3.89 -15.47 -15.64
C ARG A 8 -5.16 -14.64 -15.48
N GLY A 9 -5.17 -13.72 -14.52
CA GLY A 9 -6.16 -12.64 -14.43
C GLY A 9 -5.85 -11.54 -15.45
N PRO A 10 -6.54 -10.38 -15.39
CA PRO A 10 -6.08 -9.17 -16.08
C PRO A 10 -4.59 -8.92 -15.79
N ALA A 11 -3.91 -8.21 -16.69
CA ALA A 11 -2.49 -7.93 -16.52
C ALA A 11 -2.28 -7.32 -15.13
N LEU A 12 -1.43 -7.94 -14.29
CA LEU A 12 -1.25 -7.55 -12.89
C LEU A 12 -1.02 -6.03 -12.72
N GLY A 13 -0.33 -5.41 -13.68
CA GLY A 13 -0.14 -3.97 -13.72
C GLY A 13 -1.44 -3.16 -13.80
N GLU A 14 -2.41 -3.57 -14.62
CA GLU A 14 -3.70 -2.90 -14.75
C GLU A 14 -4.52 -2.99 -13.45
N GLU A 15 -4.46 -4.14 -12.78
CA GLU A 15 -5.12 -4.36 -11.49
C GLU A 15 -4.52 -3.46 -10.40
N LEU A 16 -3.19 -3.37 -10.34
CA LEU A 16 -2.47 -2.47 -9.42
C LEU A 16 -2.83 -1.00 -9.68
N LEU A 17 -2.86 -0.58 -10.94
CA LEU A 17 -3.25 0.79 -11.31
C LEU A 17 -4.70 1.09 -10.94
N LYS A 18 -5.62 0.13 -11.12
CA LYS A 18 -7.04 0.28 -10.72
C LYS A 18 -7.18 0.50 -9.21
N ILE A 19 -6.42 -0.26 -8.40
CA ILE A 19 -6.41 -0.12 -6.94
C ILE A 19 -5.82 1.24 -6.55
N GLY A 20 -4.65 1.59 -7.11
CA GLY A 20 -3.98 2.86 -6.82
C GLY A 20 -4.86 4.07 -7.09
N ARG A 21 -5.54 4.11 -8.26
CA ARG A 21 -6.49 5.17 -8.60
C ARG A 21 -7.69 5.25 -7.65
N ARG A 22 -8.14 4.12 -7.11
CA ARG A 22 -9.23 4.11 -6.12
C ARG A 22 -8.77 4.76 -4.82
N CYS A 23 -7.61 4.38 -4.30
CA CYS A 23 -7.05 4.93 -3.07
C CYS A 23 -6.73 6.43 -3.20
N ALA A 24 -6.13 6.84 -4.32
CA ALA A 24 -5.73 8.23 -4.55
C ALA A 24 -6.90 9.22 -4.69
N ARG A 25 -8.13 8.73 -4.91
CA ARG A 25 -9.34 9.59 -4.98
C ARG A 25 -9.99 9.84 -3.63
N LEU A 26 -9.56 9.14 -2.58
CA LEU A 26 -10.13 9.32 -1.24
C LEU A 26 -9.63 10.64 -0.65
N PRO A 27 -10.46 11.36 0.13
CA PRO A 27 -10.01 12.56 0.82
C PRO A 27 -8.92 12.20 1.84
N VAL A 28 -7.97 13.12 2.04
CA VAL A 28 -6.98 13.03 3.11
C VAL A 28 -7.71 13.25 4.43
N GLN A 29 -7.69 12.26 5.32
CA GLN A 29 -8.32 12.33 6.64
C GLN A 29 -7.34 12.75 7.74
N ASP A 30 -6.06 12.48 7.52
CA ASP A 30 -4.96 12.75 8.44
C ASP A 30 -3.76 13.18 7.60
N GLU A 31 -3.30 14.40 7.82
CA GLU A 31 -2.18 15.01 7.09
C GLU A 31 -0.84 14.79 7.78
N ARG A 32 -0.83 14.08 8.93
CA ARG A 32 0.41 13.70 9.60
C ARG A 32 1.29 12.90 8.66
N SER A 33 2.58 13.18 8.74
CA SER A 33 3.62 12.36 8.11
C SER A 33 3.60 10.94 8.65
N ALA A 34 4.22 10.01 7.92
CA ALA A 34 4.35 8.63 8.37
C ALA A 34 5.00 8.54 9.77
N ASP A 35 6.00 9.38 10.04
CA ASP A 35 6.72 9.39 11.32
C ASP A 35 5.82 9.87 12.47
N GLU A 36 5.01 10.90 12.25
CA GLU A 36 4.04 11.41 13.23
C GLU A 36 2.88 10.43 13.47
N ILE A 37 2.52 9.60 12.49
CA ILE A 37 1.52 8.55 12.64
C ILE A 37 2.09 7.37 13.44
N LEU A 38 3.33 6.96 13.13
CA LEU A 38 3.98 5.84 13.78
C LEU A 38 4.44 6.17 15.21
N GLY A 39 4.74 7.45 15.50
CA GLY A 39 5.26 7.87 16.79
C GLY A 39 6.67 7.36 17.07
N TYR A 40 7.37 6.91 16.03
CA TYR A 40 8.75 6.47 16.12
C TYR A 40 9.71 7.59 15.70
N ASP A 41 10.86 7.67 16.35
CA ASP A 41 11.97 8.47 15.88
C ASP A 41 12.66 7.83 14.65
N GLU A 42 13.68 8.52 14.12
CA GLU A 42 14.46 8.05 12.97
C GLU A 42 15.17 6.71 13.20
N HIS A 43 15.26 6.25 14.45
CA HIS A 43 15.86 4.99 14.86
C HIS A 43 14.80 3.90 15.13
N GLY A 44 13.52 4.21 15.00
CA GLY A 44 12.42 3.26 15.23
C GLY A 44 12.04 3.12 16.70
N LEU A 45 12.42 4.05 17.58
CA LEU A 45 12.09 4.01 19.01
C LEU A 45 10.85 4.88 19.30
N PRO A 46 9.96 4.45 20.22
CA PRO A 46 8.86 5.30 20.68
C PRO A 46 9.38 6.60 21.29
N ARG A 47 8.79 7.73 20.89
CA ARG A 47 9.04 9.04 21.51
C ARG A 47 8.28 9.24 22.81
#